data_AF-W4PDU0-F1
#
_entry.id   AF-W4PDU0-F1
#
_cell.length_a   1.000
_cell.length_b   1.000
_cell.length_c   1.000
_cell.angle_alpha   90.00
_cell.angle_beta   90.00
_cell.angle_gamma   90.00
#
_symmetry.space_group_name_H-M   'P 1'
#
loop_
_entity.id
_entity.type
_entity.pdbx_description
1 polymer ?
#
loop_
_entity_poly.entity_id
_entity_poly.type
_entity_poly.pdbx_seq_one_letter_code
_entity_poly.pdbx_strand_id
1 'polypeptide(L)'
;MKNIIFCLFALFTLTGCTENDDEPFTGGNGSFTIPQPYPDSVIDSKLFDVIDLDRTGLEKVKAHYESGELYFAAQELLNYYRLRNHVTNPSLSLFNVTASSDDRLKADYAMDKSRFFVNNFYEDPESKKPYSLEKEGKIDWAFVPQNASDEYQKQLHRHQWFIPQAKVYRVTADEKYIQSWINVYTDWLKQNPIPATGPNTTTWWQLQVASRISDQVELFEYYKTPFTSHRNGSPCF
;
A
#
# COMPACT_ATOMS: atom_id res chain seq x y z
N MET A 1 -54.69 -44.25 16.10
CA MET A 1 -55.00 -44.30 17.55
C MET A 1 -53.74 -44.83 18.25
N LYS A 2 -52.91 -43.95 18.84
CA LYS A 2 -52.72 -43.71 20.30
C LYS A 2 -52.33 -45.01 21.04
N ASN A 3 -51.20 -45.15 21.75
CA ASN A 3 -50.51 -44.29 22.72
C ASN A 3 -49.06 -44.79 23.04
N ILE A 4 -48.04 -43.91 23.15
CA ILE A 4 -47.31 -43.44 24.37
C ILE A 4 -46.18 -44.39 24.86
N ILE A 5 -44.89 -44.15 24.55
CA ILE A 5 -43.78 -43.42 25.27
C ILE A 5 -43.12 -44.18 26.44
N PHE A 6 -41.77 -44.33 26.41
CA PHE A 6 -40.76 -43.93 27.43
C PHE A 6 -39.34 -44.32 26.95
N CYS A 7 -38.51 -43.40 26.43
CA CYS A 7 -37.44 -42.63 27.10
C CYS A 7 -36.30 -43.45 27.75
N LEU A 8 -35.11 -43.44 27.14
CA LEU A 8 -33.79 -43.55 27.79
C LEU A 8 -32.68 -43.16 26.79
N PHE A 9 -32.33 -41.88 26.77
CA PHE A 9 -31.05 -41.42 26.20
C PHE A 9 -30.28 -40.75 27.35
N ALA A 10 -29.15 -41.35 27.70
CA ALA A 10 -28.25 -40.85 28.72
C ALA A 10 -27.52 -39.61 28.19
N LEU A 11 -27.74 -38.45 28.82
CA LEU A 11 -26.92 -37.26 28.68
C LEU A 11 -25.67 -37.40 29.55
N PHE A 12 -24.49 -37.34 28.92
CA PHE A 12 -23.26 -37.02 29.61
C PHE A 12 -23.23 -35.51 29.90
N THR A 13 -23.13 -35.16 31.17
CA THR A 13 -22.92 -33.79 31.66
C THR A 13 -21.45 -33.43 31.54
N LEU A 14 -21.15 -32.36 30.81
CA LEU A 14 -19.97 -31.53 31.06
C LEU A 14 -20.45 -30.10 31.32
N THR A 15 -20.32 -29.71 32.57
CA THR A 15 -20.44 -28.36 33.11
C THR A 15 -19.22 -27.54 32.69
N GLY A 16 -19.45 -26.31 32.22
CA GLY A 16 -18.38 -25.35 31.98
C GLY A 16 -18.94 -23.98 31.57
N CYS A 17 -19.22 -23.15 32.59
CA CYS A 17 -19.35 -21.69 32.60
C CYS A 17 -20.24 -21.03 31.53
N THR A 18 -21.47 -20.69 31.94
CA THR A 18 -22.24 -19.59 31.36
C THR A 18 -21.62 -18.26 31.81
N GLU A 19 -20.95 -17.53 30.91
CA GLU A 19 -20.82 -16.08 31.08
C GLU A 19 -22.09 -15.43 30.52
N ASN A 20 -22.82 -14.78 31.41
CA ASN A 20 -24.01 -13.99 31.07
C ASN A 20 -23.53 -12.69 30.40
N ASP A 21 -23.59 -12.62 29.07
CA ASP A 21 -23.32 -11.38 28.31
C ASP A 21 -24.58 -10.51 28.14
N ASP A 22 -25.32 -10.28 29.22
CA ASP A 22 -26.46 -9.35 29.22
C ASP A 22 -26.45 -8.48 30.48
N GLU A 23 -25.40 -7.69 30.65
CA GLU A 23 -25.42 -6.50 31.51
C GLU A 23 -25.60 -5.26 30.61
N PRO A 24 -26.79 -4.61 30.62
CA PRO A 24 -26.97 -3.38 29.88
C PRO A 24 -26.18 -2.28 30.59
N PHE A 25 -25.10 -1.84 29.96
CA PHE A 25 -24.25 -0.75 30.45
C PHE A 25 -25.09 0.52 30.60
N THR A 26 -25.51 0.80 31.84
CA THR A 26 -26.20 2.03 32.22
C THR A 26 -25.21 2.94 32.92
N GLY A 27 -24.89 4.07 32.28
CA GLY A 27 -24.28 5.22 32.96
C GLY A 27 -23.04 5.82 32.30
N GLY A 28 -23.23 7.00 31.71
CA GLY A 28 -22.17 7.99 31.53
C GLY A 28 -22.17 8.65 30.15
N ASN A 29 -22.57 9.92 30.08
CA ASN A 29 -22.23 10.85 28.99
C ASN A 29 -20.71 11.14 28.97
N GLY A 30 -19.91 10.09 28.83
CA GLY A 30 -18.48 10.17 28.58
C GLY A 30 -18.24 9.94 27.11
N SER A 31 -17.89 11.01 26.38
CA SER A 31 -17.32 10.88 25.04
C SER A 31 -16.16 9.88 25.11
N PHE A 32 -16.35 8.69 24.56
CA PHE A 32 -15.29 7.71 24.42
C PHE A 32 -14.37 8.18 23.30
N THR A 33 -13.39 9.01 23.63
CA THR A 33 -12.31 9.34 22.70
C THR A 33 -11.39 8.13 22.64
N ILE A 34 -11.57 7.27 21.65
CA ILE A 34 -10.48 6.41 21.20
C ILE A 34 -9.33 7.36 20.86
N PRO A 35 -8.14 7.24 21.46
CA PRO A 35 -6.99 8.06 21.07
C PRO A 35 -6.82 7.90 19.57
N GLN A 36 -6.99 8.99 18.81
CA GLN A 36 -6.67 8.98 17.39
C GLN A 36 -5.21 8.51 17.25
N PRO A 37 -4.95 7.43 16.49
CA PRO A 37 -3.59 6.93 16.36
C PRO A 37 -2.63 7.98 15.78
N TYR A 38 -3.14 8.94 14.99
CA TYR A 38 -2.39 10.06 14.44
C TYR A 38 -3.23 11.33 14.32
N PRO A 39 -2.63 12.53 14.40
CA PRO A 39 -3.35 13.79 14.27
C PRO A 39 -3.69 14.13 12.81
N ASP A 40 -4.82 14.80 12.57
CA ASP A 40 -5.27 15.25 11.25
C ASP A 40 -4.23 16.02 10.43
N SER A 41 -3.29 16.70 11.10
CA SER A 41 -2.20 17.44 10.46
C SER A 41 -1.30 16.62 9.53
N VAL A 42 -1.34 15.27 9.62
CA VAL A 42 -0.59 14.39 8.73
C VAL A 42 -1.30 14.09 7.41
N ILE A 43 -2.59 14.42 7.30
CA ILE A 43 -3.41 14.15 6.12
C ILE A 43 -3.39 15.36 5.19
N ASP A 44 -2.99 15.14 3.93
CA ASP A 44 -3.16 16.16 2.88
C ASP A 44 -4.64 16.23 2.51
N SER A 45 -5.32 17.31 2.91
CA SER A 45 -6.75 17.50 2.68
C SER A 45 -7.13 17.48 1.20
N LYS A 46 -6.18 17.77 0.28
CA LYS A 46 -6.39 17.69 -1.18
C LYS A 46 -6.76 16.29 -1.66
N LEU A 47 -6.49 15.25 -0.86
CA LEU A 47 -6.98 13.91 -1.11
C LEU A 47 -8.51 13.88 -1.32
N PHE A 48 -9.25 14.65 -0.52
CA PHE A 48 -10.71 14.68 -0.58
C PHE A 48 -11.25 15.57 -1.71
N ASP A 49 -10.42 16.47 -2.26
CA ASP A 49 -10.79 17.31 -3.42
C ASP A 49 -10.86 16.51 -4.73
N VAL A 50 -10.16 15.38 -4.80
CA VAL A 50 -10.04 14.55 -6.01
C VAL A 50 -10.86 13.25 -5.96
N ILE A 51 -11.52 12.98 -4.83
CA ILE A 51 -12.36 11.80 -4.62
C ILE A 51 -13.83 12.24 -4.62
N ASP A 52 -14.65 11.57 -5.43
CA ASP A 52 -16.10 11.71 -5.39
C ASP A 52 -16.65 11.07 -4.10
N LEU A 53 -16.86 11.88 -3.06
CA LEU A 53 -17.36 11.44 -1.76
C LEU A 53 -18.83 11.00 -1.76
N ASP A 54 -19.58 11.28 -2.83
CA ASP A 54 -20.96 10.81 -3.01
C ASP A 54 -21.01 9.39 -3.61
N ARG A 55 -19.85 8.82 -3.96
CA ARG A 55 -19.76 7.45 -4.48
C ARG A 55 -20.22 6.43 -3.45
N THR A 56 -21.02 5.47 -3.90
CA THR A 56 -21.48 4.34 -3.09
C THR A 56 -20.32 3.60 -2.41
N GLY A 57 -20.44 3.40 -1.10
CA GLY A 57 -19.45 2.80 -0.22
C GLY A 57 -18.50 3.80 0.47
N LEU A 58 -18.58 5.09 0.15
CA LEU A 58 -17.79 6.16 0.80
C LEU A 58 -18.59 6.97 1.84
N GLU A 59 -19.76 6.49 2.26
CA GLU A 59 -20.66 7.23 3.15
C GLU A 59 -19.98 7.60 4.48
N LYS A 60 -19.19 6.68 5.05
CA LYS A 60 -18.41 6.92 6.26
C LYS A 60 -17.27 7.93 6.04
N VAL A 61 -16.61 7.87 4.88
CA VAL A 61 -15.54 8.80 4.51
C VAL A 61 -16.09 10.22 4.47
N LYS A 62 -17.24 10.38 3.78
CA LYS A 62 -17.95 11.65 3.69
C LYS A 62 -18.34 12.19 5.06
N ALA A 63 -18.95 11.34 5.91
CA ALA A 63 -19.37 11.75 7.25
C ALA A 63 -18.21 12.25 8.14
N HIS A 64 -17.07 11.54 8.15
CA HIS A 64 -15.88 11.97 8.88
C HIS A 64 -15.28 13.25 8.31
N TYR A 65 -15.20 13.37 6.98
CA TYR A 65 -14.68 14.56 6.30
C TYR A 65 -15.52 15.80 6.61
N GLU A 66 -16.86 15.71 6.52
CA GLU A 66 -17.78 16.81 6.84
C GLU A 66 -17.75 17.21 8.33
N SER A 67 -17.33 16.29 9.21
CA SER A 67 -17.12 16.54 10.64
C SER A 67 -15.72 17.08 10.97
N GLY A 68 -14.84 17.22 9.97
CA GLY A 68 -13.46 17.70 10.14
C GLY A 68 -12.46 16.65 10.64
N GLU A 69 -12.87 15.39 10.74
CA GLU A 69 -12.07 14.28 11.26
C GLU A 69 -11.24 13.62 10.14
N LEU A 70 -10.24 14.34 9.62
CA LEU A 70 -9.51 13.97 8.40
C LEU A 70 -8.81 12.60 8.51
N TYR A 71 -8.23 12.27 9.66
CA TYR A 71 -7.59 10.97 9.87
C TYR A 71 -8.59 9.83 9.78
N PHE A 72 -9.76 9.95 10.42
CA PHE A 72 -10.80 8.93 10.35
C PHE A 72 -11.38 8.82 8.94
N ALA A 73 -11.54 9.93 8.23
CA ALA A 73 -11.94 9.93 6.82
C ALA A 73 -10.93 9.16 5.95
N ALA A 74 -9.62 9.41 6.13
CA ALA A 74 -8.57 8.71 5.39
C ALA A 74 -8.50 7.21 5.75
N GLN A 75 -8.71 6.88 7.03
CA GLN A 75 -8.77 5.49 7.51
C GLN A 75 -9.95 4.72 6.89
N GLU A 76 -11.14 5.31 6.88
CA GLU A 76 -12.32 4.70 6.24
C GLU A 76 -12.15 4.61 4.72
N LEU A 77 -11.46 5.56 4.08
CA LEU A 77 -11.13 5.49 2.66
C LEU A 77 -10.18 4.32 2.36
N LEU A 78 -9.16 4.10 3.20
CA LEU A 78 -8.29 2.93 3.10
C LEU A 78 -9.06 1.62 3.30
N ASN A 79 -9.98 1.58 4.27
CA ASN A 79 -10.84 0.41 4.51
C ASN A 79 -11.73 0.12 3.30
N TYR A 80 -12.34 1.14 2.69
CA TYR A 80 -13.08 1.01 1.44
C TYR A 80 -12.21 0.35 0.35
N TYR A 81 -10.99 0.85 0.13
CA TYR A 81 -10.10 0.29 -0.90
C TYR A 81 -9.61 -1.12 -0.58
N ARG A 82 -9.46 -1.49 0.69
CA ARG A 82 -9.12 -2.87 1.11
C ARG A 82 -10.26 -3.85 0.85
N LEU A 83 -11.51 -3.40 0.98
CA LEU A 83 -12.71 -4.23 0.90
C LEU A 83 -13.40 -4.19 -0.48
N ARG A 84 -13.07 -3.23 -1.34
CA ARG A 84 -13.68 -3.13 -2.68
C ARG A 84 -13.43 -4.41 -3.49
N ASN A 85 -14.47 -4.90 -4.14
CA ASN A 85 -14.43 -6.12 -4.94
C ASN A 85 -15.07 -5.97 -6.34
N HIS A 86 -15.52 -4.76 -6.69
CA HIS A 86 -16.23 -4.47 -7.94
C HIS A 86 -15.32 -3.91 -9.05
N VAL A 87 -14.02 -3.79 -8.80
CA VAL A 87 -13.02 -3.32 -9.77
C VAL A 87 -12.07 -4.48 -10.10
N THR A 88 -11.78 -4.68 -11.38
CA THR A 88 -10.85 -5.71 -11.86
C THR A 88 -9.78 -5.09 -12.74
N ASN A 89 -8.51 -5.35 -12.42
CA ASN A 89 -7.39 -5.08 -13.32
C ASN A 89 -7.03 -6.39 -14.04
N PRO A 90 -7.30 -6.54 -15.35
CA PRO A 90 -7.03 -7.78 -16.07
C PRO A 90 -5.53 -8.12 -16.19
N SER A 91 -4.66 -7.13 -16.00
CA SER A 91 -3.21 -7.31 -16.03
C SER A 91 -2.64 -7.89 -14.72
N LEU A 92 -3.43 -7.91 -13.64
CA LEU A 92 -2.98 -8.28 -12.31
C LEU A 92 -3.78 -9.44 -11.72
N SER A 93 -3.06 -10.48 -11.29
CA SER A 93 -3.59 -11.51 -10.39
C SER A 93 -2.89 -11.43 -9.05
N LEU A 94 -3.67 -11.28 -7.98
CA LEU A 94 -3.18 -11.40 -6.60
C LEU A 94 -3.27 -12.84 -6.07
N PHE A 95 -3.81 -13.77 -6.86
CA PHE A 95 -3.84 -15.18 -6.50
C PHE A 95 -2.46 -15.80 -6.73
N ASN A 96 -1.86 -16.35 -5.66
CA ASN A 96 -0.56 -17.02 -5.69
C ASN A 96 0.55 -16.17 -6.33
N VAL A 97 0.75 -14.95 -5.82
CA VAL A 97 1.82 -14.05 -6.27
C VAL A 97 3.17 -14.77 -6.14
N THR A 98 3.97 -14.74 -7.20
CA THR A 98 5.34 -15.25 -7.21
C THR A 98 6.34 -14.11 -7.45
N ALA A 99 7.57 -14.30 -7.00
CA ALA A 99 8.68 -13.41 -7.24
C ALA A 99 9.84 -14.23 -7.80
N SER A 100 10.34 -13.84 -8.97
CA SER A 100 11.51 -14.46 -9.59
C SER A 100 12.82 -14.07 -8.87
N SER A 101 13.92 -14.74 -9.21
CA SER A 101 15.25 -14.32 -8.77
C SER A 101 15.61 -12.92 -9.25
N ASP A 102 15.18 -12.55 -10.46
CA ASP A 102 15.39 -11.22 -11.04
C ASP A 102 14.55 -10.15 -10.32
N ASP A 103 13.30 -10.48 -9.91
CA ASP A 103 12.49 -9.58 -9.08
C ASP A 103 13.18 -9.32 -7.72
N ARG A 104 13.67 -10.38 -7.08
CA ARG A 104 14.42 -10.28 -5.81
C ARG A 104 15.67 -9.44 -5.96
N LEU A 105 16.46 -9.68 -7.01
CA LEU A 105 17.69 -8.94 -7.27
C LEU A 105 17.41 -7.43 -7.41
N LYS A 106 16.40 -7.05 -8.19
CA LYS A 106 15.98 -5.64 -8.35
C LYS A 106 15.49 -5.03 -7.04
N ALA A 107 14.70 -5.79 -6.27
CA ALA A 107 14.15 -5.34 -5.01
C ALA A 107 15.24 -5.07 -3.96
N ASP A 108 16.21 -5.97 -3.88
CA ASP A 108 17.32 -5.90 -2.92
C ASP A 108 18.32 -4.80 -3.30
N TYR A 109 18.70 -4.67 -4.58
CA TYR A 109 19.58 -3.57 -5.03
C TYR A 109 18.96 -2.19 -4.78
N ALA A 110 17.64 -2.03 -4.95
CA ALA A 110 17.00 -0.74 -4.69
C ALA A 110 17.18 -0.24 -3.24
N MET A 111 17.43 -1.15 -2.30
CA MET A 111 17.72 -0.84 -0.89
C MET A 111 19.22 -0.71 -0.58
N ASP A 112 20.11 -1.08 -1.50
CA ASP A 112 21.56 -0.86 -1.41
C ASP A 112 21.95 0.40 -2.18
N LYS A 113 22.23 1.50 -1.46
CA LYS A 113 22.72 2.76 -2.03
C LYS A 113 21.90 3.27 -3.22
N SER A 114 20.58 3.12 -3.13
CA SER A 114 19.63 3.55 -4.18
C SER A 114 20.01 3.03 -5.57
N ARG A 115 20.46 1.77 -5.67
CA ARG A 115 20.77 1.12 -6.95
C ARG A 115 19.49 0.71 -7.66
N PHE A 116 18.91 1.67 -8.35
CA PHE A 116 17.63 1.52 -9.01
C PHE A 116 17.80 0.88 -10.39
N PHE A 117 17.05 -0.19 -10.62
CA PHE A 117 17.08 -0.90 -11.90
C PHE A 117 16.58 0.01 -13.04
N VAL A 118 17.42 0.16 -14.06
CA VAL A 118 17.09 0.85 -15.31
C VAL A 118 17.47 -0.10 -16.46
N ASN A 119 16.48 -0.50 -17.25
CA ASN A 119 16.65 -1.54 -18.26
C ASN A 119 17.75 -1.17 -19.27
N ASN A 120 18.68 -2.11 -19.49
CA ASN A 120 19.90 -2.00 -20.29
C ASN A 120 21.03 -1.12 -19.73
N PHE A 121 20.92 -0.61 -18.50
CA PHE A 121 21.95 0.22 -17.88
C PHE A 121 22.42 -0.37 -16.54
N TYR A 122 23.67 -0.84 -16.51
CA TYR A 122 24.26 -1.49 -15.35
C TYR A 122 25.65 -0.94 -15.07
N GLU A 123 25.99 -0.77 -13.80
CA GLU A 123 27.36 -0.54 -13.34
C GLU A 123 28.22 -1.78 -13.57
N ASP A 124 27.62 -2.96 -13.34
CA ASP A 124 28.21 -4.25 -13.66
C ASP A 124 27.16 -5.15 -14.34
N PRO A 125 27.30 -5.41 -15.65
CA PRO A 125 26.36 -6.25 -16.41
C PRO A 125 26.34 -7.72 -15.98
N GLU A 126 27.44 -8.27 -15.47
CA GLU A 126 27.51 -9.71 -15.11
C GLU A 126 26.62 -10.02 -13.92
N SER A 127 26.67 -9.17 -12.90
CA SER A 127 25.81 -9.25 -11.73
C SER A 127 24.46 -8.54 -11.90
N LYS A 128 24.22 -7.92 -13.07
CA LYS A 128 23.09 -7.01 -13.32
C LYS A 128 22.96 -5.91 -12.26
N LYS A 129 24.09 -5.45 -11.70
CA LYS A 129 24.13 -4.43 -10.64
C LYS A 129 23.83 -3.05 -11.25
N PRO A 130 22.76 -2.37 -10.84
CA PRO A 130 22.48 -1.02 -11.32
C PRO A 130 23.47 0.00 -10.78
N TYR A 131 23.58 1.14 -11.47
CA TYR A 131 24.31 2.29 -10.95
C TYR A 131 23.69 2.79 -9.65
N SER A 132 24.54 3.22 -8.71
CA SER A 132 24.09 3.88 -7.49
C SER A 132 23.75 5.34 -7.79
N LEU A 133 22.59 5.78 -7.28
CA LEU A 133 22.18 7.19 -7.31
C LEU A 133 22.47 7.89 -5.97
N GLU A 134 23.10 7.19 -5.02
CA GLU A 134 23.39 7.77 -3.71
C GLU A 134 24.49 8.83 -3.83
N LYS A 135 24.17 10.03 -3.38
CA LYS A 135 25.10 11.16 -3.30
C LYS A 135 24.88 11.86 -1.97
N GLU A 136 25.89 11.83 -1.11
CA GLU A 136 25.86 12.47 0.22
C GLU A 136 24.64 12.04 1.07
N GLY A 137 24.30 10.74 1.01
CA GLY A 137 23.17 10.17 1.76
C GLY A 137 21.78 10.54 1.21
N LYS A 138 21.71 11.11 0.00
CA LYS A 138 20.46 11.43 -0.71
C LYS A 138 20.40 10.73 -2.06
N ILE A 139 19.20 10.66 -2.63
CA ILE A 139 18.97 10.16 -3.99
C ILE A 139 19.20 11.31 -4.97
N ASP A 140 20.20 11.17 -5.85
CA ASP A 140 20.43 12.06 -6.98
C ASP A 140 19.59 11.61 -8.18
N TRP A 141 18.34 12.09 -8.27
CA TRP A 141 17.44 11.77 -9.39
C TRP A 141 17.93 12.28 -10.74
N ALA A 142 18.88 13.22 -10.77
CA ALA A 142 19.48 13.77 -11.97
C ALA A 142 20.77 13.02 -12.39
N PHE A 143 21.16 11.97 -11.66
CA PHE A 143 22.32 11.15 -11.96
C PHE A 143 22.25 10.57 -13.38
N VAL A 144 23.34 10.64 -14.13
CA VAL A 144 23.48 10.01 -15.45
C VAL A 144 24.80 9.26 -15.50
N PRO A 145 24.80 7.95 -15.84
CA PRO A 145 26.04 7.22 -16.05
C PRO A 145 26.85 7.84 -17.19
N GLN A 146 28.18 7.73 -17.10
CA GLN A 146 29.05 8.19 -18.16
C GLN A 146 28.71 7.47 -19.48
N ASN A 147 28.60 8.23 -20.57
CA ASN A 147 28.24 7.74 -21.91
C ASN A 147 26.84 7.11 -22.04
N ALA A 148 25.97 7.24 -21.03
CA ALA A 148 24.58 6.83 -21.17
C ALA A 148 23.86 7.78 -22.14
N SER A 149 22.94 7.22 -22.94
CA SER A 149 22.01 8.02 -23.71
C SER A 149 20.93 8.64 -22.81
N ASP A 150 20.18 9.61 -23.34
CA ASP A 150 19.02 10.22 -22.67
C ASP A 150 17.96 9.19 -22.23
N GLU A 151 18.01 7.97 -22.78
CA GLU A 151 17.10 6.89 -22.41
C GLU A 151 17.31 6.45 -20.95
N TYR A 152 18.49 6.62 -20.36
CA TYR A 152 18.70 6.31 -18.93
C TYR A 152 17.77 7.14 -18.04
N GLN A 153 17.83 8.47 -18.19
CA GLN A 153 17.02 9.40 -17.40
C GLN A 153 15.52 9.20 -17.65
N LYS A 154 15.14 8.95 -18.91
CA LYS A 154 13.78 8.58 -19.26
C LYS A 154 13.32 7.29 -18.57
N GLN A 155 14.13 6.24 -18.54
CA GLN A 155 13.73 4.96 -17.95
C GLN A 155 13.79 4.94 -16.42
N LEU A 156 14.73 5.68 -15.82
CA LEU A 156 14.83 5.85 -14.37
C LEU A 156 13.49 6.29 -13.76
N HIS A 157 12.82 7.24 -14.40
CA HIS A 157 11.53 7.74 -13.95
C HIS A 157 10.32 6.85 -14.32
N ARG A 158 10.55 5.62 -14.82
CA ARG A 158 9.51 4.58 -14.91
C ARG A 158 9.48 3.69 -13.66
N HIS A 159 10.41 3.86 -12.72
CA HIS A 159 10.43 3.14 -11.44
C HIS A 159 10.37 1.61 -11.58
N GLN A 160 11.13 1.07 -12.53
CA GLN A 160 11.07 -0.34 -12.98
C GLN A 160 11.38 -1.40 -11.89
N TRP A 161 11.79 -0.98 -10.69
CA TRP A 161 12.03 -1.84 -9.53
C TRP A 161 10.86 -1.89 -8.53
N PHE A 162 9.87 -1.00 -8.61
CA PHE A 162 8.76 -0.98 -7.65
C PHE A 162 7.88 -2.23 -7.73
N ILE A 163 7.47 -2.66 -8.93
CA ILE A 163 6.69 -3.90 -9.09
C ILE A 163 7.49 -5.13 -8.58
N PRO A 164 8.78 -5.30 -8.91
CA PRO A 164 9.64 -6.28 -8.26
C PRO A 164 9.62 -6.25 -6.73
N GLN A 165 9.79 -5.07 -6.10
CA GLN A 165 9.69 -4.91 -4.64
C GLN A 165 8.33 -5.35 -4.10
N ALA A 166 7.24 -5.01 -4.80
CA ALA A 166 5.89 -5.37 -4.40
C ALA A 166 5.62 -6.88 -4.46
N LYS A 167 6.13 -7.57 -5.50
CA LYS A 167 6.08 -9.02 -5.60
C LYS A 167 6.87 -9.70 -4.48
N VAL A 168 8.09 -9.23 -4.21
CA VAL A 168 8.93 -9.79 -3.16
C VAL A 168 8.30 -9.56 -1.78
N TYR A 169 7.73 -8.38 -1.54
CA TYR A 169 6.92 -8.11 -0.36
C TYR A 169 5.77 -9.12 -0.22
N ARG A 170 4.99 -9.37 -1.28
CA ARG A 170 3.89 -10.34 -1.25
C ARG A 170 4.32 -11.77 -0.95
N VAL A 171 5.49 -12.19 -1.43
CA VAL A 171 6.01 -13.53 -1.19
C VAL A 171 6.61 -13.68 0.21
N THR A 172 7.22 -12.62 0.74
CA THR A 172 8.02 -12.69 1.98
C THR A 172 7.34 -12.11 3.22
N ALA A 173 6.36 -11.22 3.04
CA ALA A 173 5.76 -10.40 4.09
C ALA A 173 6.77 -9.54 4.88
N ASP A 174 7.94 -9.26 4.30
CA ASP A 174 8.97 -8.44 4.95
C ASP A 174 8.71 -6.95 4.69
N GLU A 175 8.35 -6.23 5.75
CA GLU A 175 7.95 -4.81 5.71
C GLU A 175 9.04 -3.88 5.17
N LYS A 176 10.31 -4.30 5.12
CA LYS A 176 11.39 -3.46 4.56
C LYS A 176 11.13 -3.07 3.10
N TYR A 177 10.46 -3.92 2.33
CA TYR A 177 10.19 -3.65 0.91
C TYR A 177 9.12 -2.58 0.73
N ILE A 178 8.03 -2.62 1.51
CA ILE A 178 7.01 -1.55 1.45
C ILE A 178 7.55 -0.24 2.04
N GLN A 179 8.36 -0.31 3.10
CA GLN A 179 9.04 0.87 3.65
C GLN A 179 9.99 1.51 2.64
N SER A 180 10.78 0.70 1.92
CA SER A 180 11.63 1.18 0.82
C SER A 180 10.80 1.87 -0.26
N TRP A 181 9.71 1.25 -0.71
CA TRP A 181 8.81 1.84 -1.70
C TRP A 181 8.22 3.18 -1.23
N ILE A 182 7.65 3.25 -0.01
CA ILE A 182 7.07 4.48 0.56
C ILE A 182 8.13 5.59 0.60
N ASN A 183 9.33 5.28 1.11
CA ASN A 183 10.40 6.27 1.26
C ASN A 183 10.88 6.80 -0.10
N VAL A 184 11.16 5.91 -1.06
CA VAL A 184 11.65 6.29 -2.39
C VAL A 184 10.57 7.01 -3.20
N TYR A 185 9.32 6.56 -3.14
CA TYR A 185 8.22 7.21 -3.86
C TYR A 185 7.93 8.60 -3.29
N THR A 186 7.92 8.75 -1.96
CA THR A 186 7.75 10.05 -1.29
C THR A 186 8.88 11.01 -1.62
N ASP A 187 10.14 10.53 -1.63
CA ASP A 187 11.29 11.32 -2.05
C ASP A 187 11.17 11.76 -3.51
N TRP A 188 10.79 10.84 -4.42
CA TRP A 188 10.59 11.16 -5.84
C TRP A 188 9.54 12.26 -6.04
N LEU A 189 8.39 12.17 -5.35
CA LEU A 189 7.34 13.18 -5.43
C LEU A 189 7.83 14.58 -4.98
N LYS A 190 8.63 14.62 -3.91
CA LYS A 190 9.19 15.87 -3.38
C LYS A 190 10.24 16.48 -4.32
N GLN A 191 11.11 15.65 -4.89
CA GLN A 191 12.23 16.11 -5.71
C GLN A 191 11.87 16.34 -7.19
N ASN A 192 10.74 15.82 -7.67
CA ASN A 192 10.35 15.87 -9.08
C ASN A 192 8.94 16.47 -9.27
N PRO A 193 8.71 17.74 -8.89
CA PRO A 193 7.39 18.37 -9.01
C PRO A 193 6.91 18.46 -10.46
N ILE A 194 5.58 18.52 -10.64
CA ILE A 194 4.96 18.72 -11.97
C ILE A 194 5.44 20.06 -12.55
N PRO A 195 5.95 20.10 -13.80
CA PRO A 195 6.36 21.36 -14.41
C PRO A 195 5.14 22.22 -14.77
N ALA A 196 5.26 23.53 -14.56
CA ALA A 196 4.17 24.48 -14.82
C ALA A 196 3.87 24.70 -16.32
N THR A 197 4.83 24.41 -17.20
CA THR A 197 4.78 24.72 -18.64
C THR A 197 4.50 23.50 -19.52
N GLY A 198 4.00 22.41 -18.93
CA GLY A 198 3.77 21.14 -19.64
C GLY A 198 4.88 20.11 -19.45
N PRO A 199 4.88 19.00 -20.22
CA PRO A 199 5.79 17.88 -20.02
C PRO A 199 7.25 18.29 -20.26
N ASN A 200 8.15 17.79 -19.42
CA ASN A 200 9.60 17.83 -19.69
C ASN A 200 10.03 16.56 -20.44
N THR A 201 11.33 16.42 -20.73
CA THR A 201 11.87 15.31 -21.53
C THR A 201 12.23 14.06 -20.72
N THR A 202 12.03 14.08 -19.39
CA THR A 202 12.46 13.02 -18.47
C THR A 202 11.33 12.61 -17.51
N THR A 203 11.19 13.27 -16.35
CA THR A 203 10.27 12.88 -15.25
C THR A 203 8.79 12.91 -15.64
N TRP A 204 8.38 13.94 -16.37
CA TRP A 204 7.00 14.21 -16.76
C TRP A 204 6.78 14.09 -18.27
N TRP A 205 7.69 13.42 -18.98
CA TRP A 205 7.43 13.01 -20.36
C TRP A 205 6.27 11.99 -20.37
N GLN A 206 5.40 12.10 -21.36
CA GLN A 206 4.11 11.42 -21.39
C GLN A 206 4.25 9.89 -21.31
N LEU A 207 5.29 9.33 -21.91
CA LEU A 207 5.55 7.88 -21.86
C LEU A 207 5.87 7.40 -20.44
N GLN A 208 6.66 8.18 -19.68
CA GLN A 208 7.01 7.87 -18.30
C GLN A 208 5.79 8.00 -17.39
N VAL A 209 4.98 9.05 -17.60
CA VAL A 209 3.73 9.24 -16.87
C VAL A 209 2.78 8.06 -17.11
N ALA A 210 2.56 7.67 -18.37
CA ALA A 210 1.69 6.55 -18.71
C ALA A 210 2.18 5.22 -18.11
N SER A 211 3.49 4.95 -18.18
CA SER A 211 4.09 3.77 -17.54
C SER A 211 3.83 3.74 -16.03
N ARG A 212 4.08 4.88 -15.34
CA ARG A 212 3.86 4.96 -13.90
C ARG A 212 2.39 4.79 -13.51
N ILE A 213 1.44 5.34 -14.27
CA ILE A 213 0.01 5.16 -13.97
C ILE A 213 -0.37 3.68 -14.02
N SER A 214 0.10 2.95 -15.04
CA SER A 214 -0.14 1.51 -15.16
C SER A 214 0.44 0.74 -13.98
N ASP A 215 1.68 1.04 -13.59
CA ASP A 215 2.32 0.34 -12.48
C ASP A 215 1.69 0.72 -11.12
N GLN A 216 1.32 1.99 -10.93
CA GLN A 216 0.77 2.48 -9.65
C GLN A 216 -0.56 1.83 -9.30
N VAL A 217 -1.42 1.55 -10.27
CA VAL A 217 -2.67 0.81 -10.00
C VAL A 217 -2.41 -0.63 -9.59
N GLU A 218 -1.29 -1.24 -10.02
CA GLU A 218 -0.88 -2.56 -9.52
C GLU A 218 -0.21 -2.49 -8.15
N LEU A 219 0.70 -1.54 -7.95
CA LEU A 219 1.38 -1.29 -6.67
C LEU A 219 0.38 -1.05 -5.55
N PHE A 220 -0.66 -0.27 -5.82
CA PHE A 220 -1.74 -0.03 -4.87
C PHE A 220 -2.39 -1.35 -4.42
N GLU A 221 -2.73 -2.22 -5.37
CA GLU A 221 -3.34 -3.52 -5.08
C GLU A 221 -2.39 -4.43 -4.30
N TYR A 222 -1.09 -4.40 -4.60
CA TYR A 222 -0.06 -5.12 -3.86
C TYR A 222 0.11 -4.61 -2.43
N TYR A 223 0.05 -3.31 -2.16
CA TYR A 223 0.42 -2.76 -0.85
C TYR A 223 -0.74 -2.36 0.06
N LYS A 224 -1.97 -2.18 -0.46
CA LYS A 224 -3.12 -1.72 0.33
C LYS A 224 -3.46 -2.59 1.54
N THR A 225 -3.08 -3.88 1.52
CA THR A 225 -3.28 -4.83 2.62
C THR A 225 -1.93 -5.24 3.21
N PRO A 226 -1.58 -4.76 4.40
CA PRO A 226 -0.39 -5.19 5.12
C PRO A 226 -0.52 -6.65 5.58
N PHE A 227 0.57 -7.43 5.63
CA PHE A 227 0.49 -8.80 6.19
C PHE A 227 0.33 -8.82 7.71
N THR A 228 0.66 -7.73 8.38
CA THR A 228 0.55 -7.59 9.85
C THR A 228 -0.89 -7.50 10.34
N SER A 229 -1.87 -7.15 9.49
CA SER A 229 -3.29 -7.09 9.88
C SER A 229 -3.92 -8.47 10.16
N HIS A 230 -3.19 -9.56 9.97
CA HIS A 230 -3.66 -10.92 10.24
C HIS A 230 -2.92 -11.64 11.38
N ARG A 231 -1.89 -11.05 11.98
CA ARG A 231 -1.09 -11.76 12.99
C ARG A 231 -1.25 -11.28 14.42
N ASN A 232 -1.70 -10.06 14.68
CA ASN A 232 -2.05 -9.60 16.03
C ASN A 232 -3.02 -8.43 15.86
N GLY A 233 -4.09 -8.37 16.67
CA GLY A 233 -5.14 -7.35 16.62
C GLY A 233 -4.69 -5.93 16.98
N SER A 234 -3.50 -5.51 16.56
CA SER A 234 -3.04 -4.13 16.61
C SER A 234 -3.33 -3.46 15.26
N PRO A 235 -4.13 -2.38 15.24
CA PRO A 235 -4.18 -1.53 14.06
C PRO A 235 -2.82 -0.84 13.93
N CYS A 236 -2.17 -1.05 12.78
CA CYS A 236 -1.10 -0.19 12.31
C CYS A 236 -1.56 0.36 10.96
N PHE A 237 -1.09 1.59 10.68
CA PHE A 237 -1.54 2.55 9.66
C PHE A 237 -2.75 3.39 10.10
#